data_AF-A0A524PY74-F1
#
_entry.id   AF-A0A524PY74-F1
#
_cell.length_a   1.000
_cell.length_b   1.000
_cell.length_c   1.000
_cell.angle_alpha   90.00
_cell.angle_beta   90.00
_cell.angle_gamma   90.00
#
_symmetry.space_group_name_H-M   'P 1'
#
loop_
_entity.id
_entity.type
_entity.pdbx_description
1 polymer ?
#
loop_
_entity_poly.entity_id
_entity_poly.type
_entity_poly.pdbx_seq_one_letter_code
_entity_poly.pdbx_strand_id
1 'polypeptide(L)' 'MLFDHRTYTCKPGTLPKHLALYEKNGLAVQQRHLGKPLFYAITETGPVNSYVHIWVYE' A
#
# COMPACT_ATOMS: atom_id res chain seq x y z
N MET A 1 20.09 3.46 -4.92
CA MET A 1 18.77 3.74 -4.31
C MET A 1 17.69 3.64 -5.37
N LEU A 2 16.89 2.58 -5.27
CA LEU A 2 15.79 2.25 -6.16
C LEU A 2 14.46 2.48 -5.43
N PHE A 3 13.48 3.03 -6.16
CA PHE A 3 12.12 3.21 -5.67
C PHE A 3 11.19 2.20 -6.32
N ASP A 4 10.63 1.30 -5.52
CA ASP A 4 9.62 0.35 -5.95
C ASP A 4 8.24 0.96 -5.74
N HIS A 5 7.68 1.54 -6.79
CA HIS A 5 6.37 2.17 -6.82
C HIS A 5 5.28 1.19 -7.23
N ARG A 6 4.35 0.92 -6.32
CA ARG A 6 3.27 -0.05 -6.51
C ARG A 6 1.92 0.63 -6.40
N THR A 7 1.09 0.45 -7.41
CA THR A 7 -0.31 0.89 -7.42
C THR A 7 -1.22 -0.32 -7.54
N TYR A 8 -2.17 -0.43 -6.63
CA TYR A 8 -3.16 -1.51 -6.67
C TYR A 8 -4.57 -0.94 -6.78
N THR A 9 -5.35 -1.51 -7.68
CA THR A 9 -6.77 -1.22 -7.85
C THR A 9 -7.58 -2.30 -7.16
N CYS A 10 -8.36 -1.89 -6.16
CA CYS A 10 -9.28 -2.76 -5.45
C CYS A 10 -10.62 -2.85 -6.17
N LYS A 11 -11.38 -3.91 -5.85
CA LYS A 11 -12.79 -3.98 -6.23
C LYS A 11 -13.54 -2.77 -5.64
N PRO A 12 -14.48 -2.15 -6.37
CA PRO A 12 -15.24 -1.01 -5.85
C PRO A 12 -15.88 -1.31 -4.49
N GLY A 13 -15.73 -0.37 -3.56
CA GLY A 13 -16.27 -0.48 -2.19
C GLY A 13 -15.50 -1.41 -1.24
N THR A 14 -14.40 -2.06 -1.67
CA THR A 14 -13.64 -2.97 -0.79
C THR A 14 -12.36 -2.37 -0.22
N LEU A 15 -11.96 -1.18 -0.65
CA LEU A 15 -10.69 -0.54 -0.24
C LEU A 15 -10.56 -0.40 1.29
N PRO A 16 -11.56 0.11 2.04
CA PRO A 16 -11.44 0.23 3.50
C PRO A 16 -11.25 -1.13 4.19
N LYS A 17 -12.01 -2.16 3.75
CA LYS A 17 -11.91 -3.52 4.29
C LYS A 17 -10.54 -4.14 4.00
N HIS A 18 -10.00 -3.89 2.80
CA HIS A 18 -8.67 -4.34 2.40
C HIS A 18 -7.58 -3.73 3.30
N LEU A 19 -7.63 -2.40 3.51
CA LEU A 19 -6.65 -1.70 4.34
C LEU A 19 -6.72 -2.13 5.81
N ALA A 20 -7.92 -2.33 6.37
CA ALA A 20 -8.07 -2.85 7.73
C ALA A 20 -7.48 -4.27 7.89
N LEU A 21 -7.65 -5.14 6.88
CA LEU A 21 -7.04 -6.47 6.89
C LEU A 21 -5.52 -6.39 6.80
N TYR A 22 -5.01 -5.50 5.94
CA TYR A 22 -3.58 -5.28 5.76
C TYR A 22 -2.92 -4.70 7.01
N GLU A 23 -3.52 -3.70 7.65
CA GLU A 23 -3.01 -3.15 8.91
C GLU A 23 -2.94 -4.22 10.01
N LYS A 24 -4.01 -5.02 10.13
CA LYS A 24 -4.10 -6.06 11.16
C LYS A 24 -3.10 -7.20 10.96
N ASN A 25 -2.82 -7.62 9.73
CA ASN A 25 -2.09 -8.88 9.47
C ASN A 25 -0.87 -8.74 8.53
N GLY A 26 -0.92 -7.80 7.58
CA GLY A 26 0.04 -7.70 6.48
C GLY A 26 1.22 -6.77 6.77
N LEU A 27 0.95 -5.59 7.34
CA LEU A 27 1.95 -4.51 7.47
C LEU A 27 3.18 -4.94 8.26
N ALA A 28 3.00 -5.54 9.43
CA ALA A 28 4.12 -5.95 10.29
C ALA A 28 5.00 -7.02 9.64
N VAL A 29 4.39 -7.98 8.94
CA VAL A 29 5.13 -9.03 8.21
C VAL A 29 5.88 -8.39 7.03
N GLN A 30 5.22 -7.52 6.26
CA GLN A 30 5.84 -6.88 5.12
C GLN A 30 7.00 -5.97 5.53
N GLN A 31 6.84 -5.20 6.61
CA GLN A 31 7.89 -4.33 7.11
C GLN A 31 9.13 -5.09 7.62
N ARG A 32 8.94 -6.30 8.16
CA ARG A 32 10.05 -7.17 8.56
C ARG A 32 10.97 -7.53 7.39
N HIS A 33 10.42 -7.65 6.18
CA HIS A 33 11.17 -8.08 5.00
C HIS A 33 11.58 -6.92 4.09
N LEU A 34 10.74 -5.89 3.97
CA LEU A 34 10.93 -4.80 3.01
C LEU A 34 11.39 -3.48 3.68
N GLY A 35 11.47 -3.42 5.01
CA GLY A 35 11.77 -2.20 5.76
C GLY A 35 10.53 -1.34 6.01
N LYS A 36 10.68 -0.03 6.21
CA LYS A 36 9.52 0.89 6.32
C LYS A 36 9.18 1.46 4.94
N PRO A 37 7.89 1.51 4.55
CA PRO A 37 7.52 2.16 3.30
C PRO A 37 7.85 3.66 3.40
N LEU A 38 8.33 4.24 2.30
CA LEU A 38 8.48 5.69 2.16
C LEU A 38 7.12 6.37 2.08
N PHE A 39 6.17 5.71 1.42
CA PHE A 39 4.83 6.24 1.17
C PHE A 39 3.82 5.11 1.21
N TYR A 40 2.64 5.39 1.75
CA TYR A 40 1.48 4.50 1.72
C TYR A 40 0.22 5.35 1.82
N ALA A 41 -0.57 5.47 0.75
CA ALA A 41 -1.77 6.31 0.75
C ALA A 41 -2.84 5.82 -0.22
N ILE A 42 -4.07 6.23 0.05
CA ILE A 42 -5.23 6.00 -0.82
C ILE A 42 -5.38 7.14 -1.84
N THR A 43 -6.00 6.84 -2.97
CA THR A 43 -6.31 7.83 -3.99
C THR A 43 -7.62 8.55 -3.66
N GLU A 44 -7.56 9.84 -3.35
CA GLU A 44 -8.74 10.67 -3.08
C GLU A 44 -9.38 11.20 -4.38
N THR A 45 -8.57 11.58 -5.37
CA THR A 45 -9.03 12.11 -6.67
C THR A 45 -8.37 11.34 -7.80
N GLY A 46 -9.15 10.94 -8.82
CA GLY A 46 -8.68 10.11 -9.93
C GLY A 46 -9.16 8.65 -9.81
N PRO A 47 -8.28 7.64 -9.91
CA PRO A 47 -8.65 6.23 -9.72
C PRO A 47 -8.99 5.90 -8.24
N VAL A 48 -10.13 6.38 -7.73
CA VAL A 48 -10.49 6.38 -6.29
C VAL A 48 -10.52 5.01 -5.59
N ASN A 49 -10.69 3.92 -6.34
CA ASN A 49 -10.62 2.56 -5.77
C ASN A 49 -9.19 2.00 -5.74
N SER A 50 -8.17 2.86 -5.58
CA SER A 50 -6.77 2.45 -5.57
C SER A 50 -5.99 3.01 -4.39
N TYR A 51 -4.84 2.40 -4.13
CA TYR A 51 -3.84 2.90 -3.20
C TYR A 51 -2.44 2.71 -3.78
N VAL A 52 -1.52 3.53 -3.31
CA VAL A 52 -0.12 3.55 -3.72
C VAL A 52 0.76 3.34 -2.51
N HIS A 53 1.82 2.58 -2.70
CA HIS A 53 2.87 2.42 -1.71
C HIS A 53 4.25 2.32 -2.36
N ILE A 54 5.26 2.91 -1.70
CA ILE A 54 6.62 3.04 -2.22
C ILE A 54 7.61 2.46 -1.22
N TRP A 55 8.50 1.60 -1.70
CA TRP A 55 9.60 1.01 -0.92
C TRP A 55 10.94 1.46 -1.46
N VAL A 56 11.94 1.54 -0.58
CA VAL A 56 13.29 1.98 -0.92
C VAL A 56 14.24 0.79 -0.79
N TYR A 57 14.99 0.53 -1.85
CA TYR A 57 16.06 -0.47 -1.88
C TYR A 57 17.38 0.19 -2.28
N GLU A 58 18.51 -0.45 -1.96
CA GLU A 58 19.84 0.02 -2.34
C GLU A 58 20.14 -0.26 -3.80
#